data_AF-A0A9P8A802-F1
#
_entry.id   AF-A0A9P8A802-F1
#
_cell.length_a   1.000
_cell.length_b   1.000
_cell.length_c   1.000
_cell.angle_alpha   90.00
_cell.angle_beta   90.00
_cell.angle_gamma   90.00
#
_symmetry.space_group_name_H-M   'P 1'
#
loop_
_entity.id
_entity.type
_entity.pdbx_description
1 polymer ?
#
loop_
_entity_poly.entity_id
_entity_poly.type
_entity_poly.pdbx_seq_one_letter_code
_entity_poly.pdbx_strand_id
1 'polypeptide(L)'
;MVLPSSTSNALSFDKANAKFAFHYFPFHGLGACARALLSFGDVQWDNRLQSMDEWPQIKDTTAFGTLPVLIETNTATGATFEIPDSGAIERYLAKKFGLLGDTPREQTLNDVFYAQAVMLNTKWAEKIVWGEEESRPKAIEQFLQTTVPTWAKACEKHLKENGNTGHFVDNKLTLADIKTAVVMDTLMSMDDGHVLNATVSPCLLKLKEAVDTNASYAAWRKSEEFGQLDAITQKANMHKMFRLHSKASSATSSTTSFSGGSSGTSGNSSNNSYISSNPGSKVGIYLVGATYLDTILHVDNFPTEDTKQRAERVEQRRGGNAANTAEVLGQDPRSKVWYMSSMPSPVASKVLLKALEESNVKTDACVYHSSQLSPPQAYIISASNPQTRTIISHSTLPDLTLEEFIKKFDVACMRAVSDIVQMSCPFRWIHFEGRGAETYKMIDHIESVYIRQGWRQKLTISVEFEKGDRPGIKNLLQQADVCFFSKLYAETLGFDRPEDFLASIGDYCKPTATLFCCWGALGAVGLHLESRTRFSSSAGKIDMVMDSVGAGDTFIAGIILALGVRGYDIGRGLRFACELASLKCTQYGFKRLLRSTEM
;
A
#
# COMPACT_ATOMS: atom_id res chain seq x y z
N MET A 1 14.33 -4.71 -23.23
CA MET A 1 15.21 -3.62 -23.69
C MET A 1 16.43 -4.26 -24.35
N VAL A 2 16.44 -4.32 -25.68
CA VAL A 2 17.65 -4.73 -26.42
C VAL A 2 18.40 -3.44 -26.72
N LEU A 3 19.47 -3.17 -25.98
CA LEU A 3 20.40 -2.10 -26.37
C LEU A 3 21.12 -2.58 -27.64
N PRO A 4 21.18 -1.77 -28.71
CA PRO A 4 21.91 -2.15 -29.90
C PRO A 4 23.38 -2.41 -29.53
N SER A 5 23.87 -3.60 -29.84
CA SER A 5 25.28 -3.93 -29.79
C SER A 5 25.97 -3.32 -31.01
N SER A 6 26.66 -2.19 -30.86
CA SER A 6 27.88 -1.92 -31.63
C SER A 6 28.63 -0.65 -31.18
N THR A 7 29.89 -0.88 -30.86
CA THR A 7 31.04 0.04 -30.92
C THR A 7 30.95 1.41 -30.23
N SER A 8 31.66 1.46 -29.12
CA SER A 8 31.84 2.51 -28.11
C SER A 8 32.52 3.82 -28.58
N ASN A 9 32.25 4.35 -29.77
CA ASN A 9 32.72 5.69 -30.16
C ASN A 9 31.83 6.42 -31.19
N ALA A 10 30.67 5.87 -31.58
CA ALA A 10 29.79 6.46 -32.59
C ALA A 10 28.58 7.26 -32.04
N LEU A 11 28.43 7.35 -30.72
CA LEU A 11 27.29 8.02 -30.06
C LEU A 11 27.73 9.30 -29.31
N SER A 12 28.68 10.06 -29.86
CA SER A 12 28.86 11.44 -29.41
C SER A 12 27.70 12.27 -29.97
N PHE A 13 26.60 12.31 -29.22
CA PHE A 13 25.50 13.21 -29.51
C PHE A 13 25.88 14.63 -29.10
N ASP A 14 26.74 15.25 -29.90
CA ASP A 14 27.04 16.67 -29.77
C ASP A 14 25.76 17.49 -30.02
N LYS A 15 25.58 18.55 -29.25
CA LYS A 15 24.40 19.42 -29.24
C LYS A 15 24.04 19.91 -30.65
N ALA A 16 25.05 20.16 -31.48
CA ALA A 16 24.90 20.65 -32.86
C ALA A 16 24.24 19.65 -33.82
N ASN A 17 24.29 18.34 -33.52
CA ASN A 17 23.78 17.28 -34.38
C ASN A 17 22.61 16.51 -33.74
N ALA A 18 21.92 17.12 -32.77
CA ALA A 18 20.83 16.49 -32.03
C ALA A 18 19.48 17.14 -32.37
N LYS A 19 18.51 16.31 -32.75
CA LYS A 19 17.09 16.69 -32.83
C LYS A 19 16.31 15.86 -31.81
N PHE A 20 15.40 16.51 -31.08
CA PHE A 20 14.59 15.85 -30.07
C PHE A 20 13.13 15.73 -30.48
N ALA A 21 12.46 14.68 -30.01
CA ALA A 21 11.02 14.56 -30.03
C ALA A 21 10.55 14.20 -28.62
N PHE A 22 9.66 15.00 -28.05
CA PHE A 22 9.15 14.82 -26.69
C PHE A 22 7.69 14.41 -26.74
N HIS A 23 7.39 13.18 -26.35
CA HIS A 23 6.04 12.62 -26.32
C HIS A 23 5.43 12.79 -24.92
N TYR A 24 4.36 13.58 -24.82
CA TYR A 24 3.60 13.75 -23.58
C TYR A 24 2.18 14.27 -23.84
N PHE A 25 1.35 14.34 -22.80
CA PHE A 25 -0.02 14.86 -22.90
C PHE A 25 -0.08 16.39 -23.18
N PRO A 26 -1.23 16.91 -23.68
CA PRO A 26 -1.45 18.33 -23.97
C PRO A 26 -1.69 19.18 -22.69
N PHE A 27 -0.91 18.94 -21.64
CA PHE A 27 -0.85 19.77 -20.43
C PHE A 27 0.57 19.71 -19.85
N HIS A 28 0.90 20.58 -18.90
CA HIS A 28 2.25 20.68 -18.33
C HIS A 28 2.66 19.42 -17.54
N GLY A 29 2.01 19.14 -16.41
CA GLY A 29 2.18 17.91 -15.64
C GLY A 29 3.64 17.50 -15.39
N LEU A 30 3.93 16.21 -15.54
CA LEU A 30 5.31 15.68 -15.45
C LEU A 30 6.19 16.10 -16.62
N GLY A 31 5.62 16.52 -17.76
CA GLY A 31 6.38 16.96 -18.92
C GLY A 31 6.88 18.40 -18.87
N ALA A 32 6.44 19.18 -17.88
CA ALA A 32 6.72 20.61 -17.80
C ALA A 32 8.23 20.93 -17.69
N CYS A 33 8.96 20.19 -16.85
CA CYS A 33 10.39 20.41 -16.67
C CYS A 33 11.21 19.94 -17.88
N ALA A 34 10.83 18.83 -18.53
CA ALA A 34 11.47 18.39 -19.78
C ALA A 34 11.35 19.44 -20.89
N ARG A 35 10.15 20.03 -21.09
CA ARG A 35 9.94 21.14 -22.05
C ARG A 35 10.78 22.37 -21.67
N ALA A 36 10.84 22.72 -20.39
CA ALA A 36 11.70 23.80 -19.92
C ALA A 36 13.18 23.51 -20.26
N LEU A 37 13.69 22.33 -19.93
CA LEU A 37 15.08 21.94 -20.22
C LEU A 37 15.39 21.96 -21.71
N LEU A 38 14.48 21.49 -22.58
CA LEU A 38 14.65 21.57 -24.03
C LEU A 38 14.74 23.02 -24.52
N SER A 39 14.00 23.96 -23.90
CA SER A 39 14.12 25.39 -24.21
C SER A 39 15.44 26.01 -23.74
N PHE A 40 15.93 25.65 -22.53
CA PHE A 40 17.28 26.05 -22.07
C PHE A 40 18.37 25.46 -22.95
N GLY A 41 18.11 24.28 -23.50
CA GLY A 41 18.96 23.58 -24.41
C GLY A 41 19.22 24.35 -25.71
N ASP A 42 18.39 25.29 -26.16
CA ASP A 42 18.53 25.91 -27.50
C ASP A 42 18.80 24.85 -28.58
N VAL A 43 17.95 23.81 -28.59
CA VAL A 43 18.03 22.67 -29.50
C VAL A 43 16.77 22.62 -30.37
N GLN A 44 16.86 21.98 -31.53
CA GLN A 44 15.67 21.67 -32.30
C GLN A 44 14.91 20.53 -31.63
N TRP A 45 13.64 20.77 -31.28
CA TRP A 45 12.78 19.74 -30.70
C TRP A 45 11.34 19.85 -31.20
N ASP A 46 10.67 18.71 -31.19
CA ASP A 46 9.26 18.55 -31.59
C ASP A 46 8.45 18.09 -30.37
N ASN A 47 7.42 18.84 -29.99
CA ASN A 47 6.55 18.50 -28.86
C ASN A 47 5.36 17.66 -29.35
N ARG A 48 5.49 16.34 -29.25
CA ARG A 48 4.51 15.39 -29.78
C ARG A 48 3.42 15.10 -28.76
N LEU A 49 2.38 15.90 -28.82
CA LEU A 49 1.23 15.78 -27.93
C LEU A 49 0.47 14.47 -28.17
N GLN A 50 0.22 13.72 -27.11
CA GLN A 50 -0.57 12.49 -27.12
C GLN A 50 -1.94 12.75 -26.53
N SER A 51 -3.02 12.32 -27.20
CA SER A 51 -4.36 12.41 -26.64
C SER A 51 -4.54 11.44 -25.48
N MET A 52 -5.21 11.89 -24.41
CA MET A 52 -5.59 11.01 -23.29
C MET A 52 -6.55 9.90 -23.73
N ASP A 53 -7.38 10.15 -24.74
CA ASP A 53 -8.36 9.18 -25.25
C ASP A 53 -7.70 8.13 -26.16
N GLU A 54 -6.63 8.53 -26.87
CA GLU A 54 -5.91 7.65 -27.80
C GLU A 54 -4.78 6.87 -27.12
N TRP A 55 -4.22 7.43 -26.04
CA TRP A 55 -3.11 6.86 -25.30
C TRP A 55 -3.30 5.38 -24.90
N PRO A 56 -4.47 4.94 -24.40
CA PRO A 56 -4.68 3.53 -24.05
C PRO A 56 -4.43 2.54 -25.20
N GLN A 57 -4.61 2.94 -26.46
CA GLN A 57 -4.42 2.04 -27.61
C GLN A 57 -2.95 1.95 -28.06
N ILE A 58 -2.14 2.97 -27.75
CA ILE A 58 -0.73 3.05 -28.16
C ILE A 58 0.24 2.83 -27.01
N LYS A 59 -0.23 2.73 -25.75
CA LYS A 59 0.64 2.61 -24.58
C LYS A 59 1.62 1.45 -24.68
N ASP A 60 1.19 0.32 -25.23
CA ASP A 60 2.00 -0.91 -25.37
C ASP A 60 3.12 -0.76 -26.42
N THR A 61 3.11 0.33 -27.19
CA THR A 61 4.20 0.69 -28.11
C THR A 61 5.37 1.39 -27.41
N THR A 62 5.18 1.86 -26.17
CA THR A 62 6.25 2.47 -25.36
C THR A 62 6.93 1.45 -24.46
N ALA A 63 8.22 1.62 -24.18
CA ALA A 63 9.04 0.63 -23.48
C ALA A 63 8.50 0.17 -22.11
N PHE A 64 7.78 1.03 -21.38
CA PHE A 64 7.22 0.72 -20.06
C PHE A 64 5.71 0.96 -19.94
N GLY A 65 5.00 1.22 -21.05
CA GLY A 65 3.58 1.56 -21.00
C GLY A 65 3.29 2.92 -20.33
N THR A 66 4.25 3.86 -20.37
CA THR A 66 4.20 5.13 -19.65
C THR A 66 4.68 6.30 -20.51
N LEU A 67 4.11 7.48 -20.25
CA LEU A 67 4.64 8.78 -20.70
C LEU A 67 5.15 9.57 -19.48
N PRO A 68 6.11 10.50 -19.64
CA PRO A 68 6.71 10.95 -20.90
C PRO A 68 7.78 10.03 -21.49
N VAL A 69 8.05 10.23 -22.78
CA VAL A 69 9.16 9.63 -23.53
C VAL A 69 9.89 10.72 -24.32
N LEU A 70 11.22 10.77 -24.23
CA LEU A 70 12.07 11.60 -25.08
C LEU A 70 12.77 10.71 -26.11
N ILE A 71 12.77 11.11 -27.37
CA ILE A 71 13.57 10.50 -28.43
C ILE A 71 14.60 11.52 -28.88
N GLU A 72 15.87 11.17 -28.80
CA GLU A 72 16.94 11.91 -29.44
C GLU A 72 17.33 11.24 -30.75
N THR A 73 17.43 12.03 -31.82
CA THR A 73 17.92 11.61 -33.13
C THR A 73 19.22 12.33 -33.45
N ASN A 74 20.27 11.57 -33.74
CA ASN A 74 21.49 12.11 -34.34
C ASN A 74 21.21 12.44 -35.81
N THR A 75 21.25 13.72 -36.17
CA THR A 75 20.89 14.18 -37.52
C THR A 75 21.89 13.77 -38.60
N ALA A 76 23.14 13.46 -38.22
CA ALA A 76 24.19 13.04 -39.16
C ALA A 76 24.10 11.54 -39.50
N THR A 77 23.73 10.69 -38.54
CA THR A 77 23.70 9.23 -38.71
C THR A 77 22.30 8.65 -38.83
N GLY A 78 21.27 9.40 -38.40
CA GLY A 78 19.90 8.91 -38.24
C GLY A 78 19.68 8.02 -37.01
N ALA A 79 20.73 7.77 -36.20
CA ALA A 79 20.60 6.92 -35.01
C ALA A 79 19.68 7.56 -33.96
N THR A 80 18.81 6.76 -33.36
CA THR A 80 17.86 7.21 -32.32
C THR A 80 18.18 6.64 -30.95
N PHE A 81 17.89 7.41 -29.91
CA PHE A 81 17.97 6.99 -28.51
C PHE A 81 16.68 7.38 -27.79
N GLU A 82 15.94 6.38 -27.31
CA GLU A 82 14.69 6.54 -26.59
C GLU A 82 14.92 6.50 -25.08
N ILE A 83 14.38 7.49 -24.37
CA ILE A 83 14.49 7.67 -22.93
C ILE A 83 13.07 7.79 -22.35
N PRO A 84 12.53 6.70 -21.79
CA PRO A 84 11.31 6.77 -21.01
C PRO A 84 11.60 7.27 -19.58
N ASP A 85 10.54 7.69 -18.87
CA ASP A 85 10.55 8.24 -17.49
C ASP A 85 10.98 9.71 -17.38
N SER A 86 10.16 10.51 -16.69
CA SER A 86 10.41 11.95 -16.54
C SER A 86 11.71 12.27 -15.81
N GLY A 87 12.09 11.50 -14.78
CA GLY A 87 13.30 11.76 -14.02
C GLY A 87 14.56 11.41 -14.81
N ALA A 88 14.52 10.32 -15.57
CA ALA A 88 15.59 9.94 -16.48
C ALA A 88 15.79 10.99 -17.59
N ILE A 89 14.69 11.44 -18.22
CA ILE A 89 14.70 12.50 -19.23
C ILE A 89 15.29 13.80 -18.67
N GLU A 90 14.81 14.25 -17.51
CA GLU A 90 15.24 15.50 -16.88
C GLU A 90 16.74 15.48 -16.55
N ARG A 91 17.25 14.37 -15.99
CA ARG A 91 18.68 14.21 -15.68
C ARG A 91 19.53 14.10 -16.95
N TYR A 92 19.05 13.41 -17.97
CA TYR A 92 19.74 13.28 -19.25
C TYR A 92 19.93 14.64 -19.91
N LEU A 93 18.84 15.41 -20.07
CA LEU A 93 18.87 16.74 -20.66
C LEU A 93 19.71 17.71 -19.82
N ALA A 94 19.56 17.69 -18.49
CA ALA A 94 20.34 18.54 -17.61
C ALA A 94 21.84 18.25 -17.73
N LYS A 95 22.25 16.97 -17.77
CA LYS A 95 23.65 16.61 -18.01
C LYS A 95 24.14 17.11 -19.36
N LYS A 96 23.33 16.90 -20.41
CA LYS A 96 23.68 17.30 -21.78
C LYS A 96 23.84 18.81 -21.94
N PHE A 97 23.06 19.59 -21.19
CA PHE A 97 23.06 21.05 -21.25
C PHE A 97 23.89 21.72 -20.14
N GLY A 98 24.64 20.95 -19.34
CA GLY A 98 25.52 21.50 -18.31
C GLY A 98 24.79 22.07 -17.08
N LEU A 99 23.60 21.55 -16.76
CA LEU A 99 22.71 22.06 -15.71
C LEU A 99 22.76 21.24 -14.41
N LEU A 100 23.83 20.48 -14.17
CA LEU A 100 24.00 19.68 -12.94
C LEU A 100 25.00 20.28 -11.96
N GLY A 101 25.78 21.27 -12.36
CA GLY A 101 26.96 21.74 -11.62
C GLY A 101 28.23 20.95 -11.98
N ASP A 102 29.37 21.56 -11.67
CA ASP A 102 30.69 21.14 -12.15
C ASP A 102 31.44 20.27 -11.14
N THR A 103 31.10 20.40 -9.84
CA THR A 103 31.78 19.68 -8.76
C THR A 103 30.86 18.66 -8.09
N PRO A 104 31.40 17.63 -7.41
CA PRO A 104 30.58 16.69 -6.65
C PRO A 104 29.67 17.36 -5.62
N ARG A 105 30.12 18.45 -4.98
CA ARG A 105 29.30 19.24 -4.05
C ARG A 105 28.12 19.88 -4.76
N GLU A 106 28.38 20.55 -5.87
CA GLU A 106 27.35 21.23 -6.67
C GLU A 106 26.30 20.24 -7.19
N GLN A 107 26.74 19.10 -7.72
CA GLN A 107 25.85 18.04 -8.20
C GLN A 107 25.01 17.44 -7.07
N THR A 108 25.60 17.25 -5.88
CA THR A 108 24.87 16.78 -4.70
C THR A 108 23.82 17.80 -4.25
N LEU A 109 24.15 19.09 -4.21
CA LEU A 109 23.17 20.13 -3.87
C LEU A 109 22.03 20.18 -4.90
N ASN A 110 22.35 20.11 -6.19
CA ASN A 110 21.35 19.98 -7.25
C ASN A 110 20.44 18.77 -6.97
N ASP A 111 20.99 17.60 -6.68
CA ASP A 111 20.20 16.39 -6.45
C ASP A 111 19.28 16.49 -5.23
N VAL A 112 19.75 17.10 -4.14
CA VAL A 112 18.96 17.32 -2.92
C VAL A 112 17.72 18.18 -3.23
N PHE A 113 17.90 19.34 -3.85
CA PHE A 113 16.78 20.26 -4.11
C PHE A 113 15.89 19.80 -5.26
N TYR A 114 16.47 19.14 -6.27
CA TYR A 114 15.69 18.45 -7.29
C TYR A 114 14.77 17.39 -6.67
N ALA A 115 15.28 16.55 -5.76
CA ALA A 115 14.47 15.54 -5.08
C ALA A 115 13.35 16.16 -4.24
N GLN A 116 13.57 17.32 -3.62
CA GLN A 116 12.51 18.05 -2.90
C GLN A 116 11.39 18.53 -3.84
N ALA A 117 11.75 19.08 -5.01
CA ALA A 117 10.76 19.52 -6.00
C ALA A 117 9.99 18.33 -6.61
N VAL A 118 10.67 17.20 -6.86
CA VAL A 118 10.02 15.95 -7.28
C VAL A 118 9.04 15.47 -6.21
N MET A 119 9.43 15.46 -4.93
CA MET A 119 8.55 15.06 -3.82
C MET A 119 7.24 15.87 -3.78
N LEU A 120 7.32 17.18 -3.98
CA LEU A 120 6.11 18.02 -4.06
C LEU A 120 5.22 17.64 -5.23
N ASN A 121 5.81 17.49 -6.42
CA ASN A 121 5.06 17.15 -7.63
C ASN A 121 4.41 15.76 -7.53
N THR A 122 5.13 14.78 -6.97
CA THR A 122 4.60 13.43 -6.70
C THR A 122 3.46 13.46 -5.70
N LYS A 123 3.62 14.14 -4.56
CA LYS A 123 2.54 14.26 -3.57
C LYS A 123 1.30 14.93 -4.15
N TRP A 124 1.47 15.97 -4.97
CA TRP A 124 0.37 16.61 -5.67
C TRP A 124 -0.33 15.64 -6.64
N ALA A 125 0.45 14.96 -7.49
CA ALA A 125 -0.09 14.02 -8.46
C ALA A 125 -0.85 12.87 -7.76
N GLU A 126 -0.23 12.21 -6.80
CA GLU A 126 -0.82 11.04 -6.12
C GLU A 126 -2.02 11.39 -5.24
N LYS A 127 -1.89 12.43 -4.42
CA LYS A 127 -2.91 12.72 -3.39
C LYS A 127 -4.04 13.58 -3.91
N ILE A 128 -3.79 14.38 -4.96
CA ILE A 128 -4.76 15.36 -5.45
C ILE A 128 -5.25 15.06 -6.85
N VAL A 129 -4.34 14.84 -7.80
CA VAL A 129 -4.73 14.56 -9.21
C VAL A 129 -5.39 13.19 -9.31
N TRP A 130 -4.76 12.17 -8.72
CA TRP A 130 -5.18 10.76 -8.78
C TRP A 130 -5.84 10.26 -7.49
N GLY A 131 -5.96 11.11 -6.48
CA GLY A 131 -6.60 10.78 -5.20
C GLY A 131 -8.12 10.65 -5.30
N GLU A 132 -8.68 9.82 -4.41
CA GLU A 132 -10.13 9.60 -4.26
C GLU A 132 -10.84 10.93 -3.96
N GLU A 133 -11.94 11.20 -4.67
CA GLU A 133 -12.66 12.48 -4.62
C GLU A 133 -13.12 12.87 -3.20
N GLU A 134 -13.47 11.88 -2.37
CA GLU A 134 -13.89 12.10 -0.97
C GLU A 134 -12.73 12.50 -0.04
N SER A 135 -11.53 11.98 -0.29
CA SER A 135 -10.33 12.25 0.54
C SER A 135 -9.54 13.48 0.08
N ARG A 136 -9.75 13.90 -1.18
CA ARG A 136 -9.08 15.02 -1.83
C ARG A 136 -9.10 16.33 -1.03
N PRO A 137 -10.23 16.75 -0.40
CA PRO A 137 -10.25 17.99 0.39
C PRO A 137 -9.23 18.00 1.52
N LYS A 138 -9.21 16.94 2.32
CA LYS A 138 -8.28 16.79 3.45
C LYS A 138 -6.83 16.67 2.98
N ALA A 139 -6.62 15.98 1.85
CA ALA A 139 -5.29 15.87 1.26
C ALA A 139 -4.77 17.23 0.76
N ILE A 140 -5.62 18.06 0.15
CA ILE A 140 -5.28 19.44 -0.25
C ILE A 140 -4.97 20.27 0.98
N GLU A 141 -5.82 20.22 2.00
CA GLU A 141 -5.62 20.95 3.25
C GLU A 141 -4.28 20.59 3.90
N GLN A 142 -3.98 19.30 4.07
CA GLN A 142 -2.71 18.84 4.62
C GLN A 142 -1.51 19.22 3.73
N PHE A 143 -1.69 19.20 2.41
CA PHE A 143 -0.63 19.58 1.49
C PHE A 143 -0.29 21.07 1.63
N LEU A 144 -1.30 21.94 1.63
CA LEU A 144 -1.14 23.39 1.72
C LEU A 144 -0.77 23.87 3.13
N GLN A 145 -1.31 23.27 4.19
CA GLN A 145 -1.06 23.71 5.57
C GLN A 145 0.20 23.11 6.19
N THR A 146 0.72 21.99 5.64
CA THR A 146 1.86 21.29 6.24
C THR A 146 3.00 21.07 5.27
N THR A 147 2.72 20.48 4.11
CA THR A 147 3.80 20.07 3.17
C THR A 147 4.46 21.27 2.52
N VAL A 148 3.68 22.18 1.91
CA VAL A 148 4.19 23.38 1.22
C VAL A 148 4.94 24.32 2.19
N PRO A 149 4.41 24.66 3.39
CA PRO A 149 5.14 25.49 4.35
C PRO A 149 6.46 24.89 4.82
N THR A 150 6.48 23.57 5.08
CA THR A 150 7.70 22.88 5.55
C THR A 150 8.78 22.90 4.47
N TRP A 151 8.39 22.61 3.23
CA TRP A 151 9.29 22.69 2.08
C TRP A 151 9.79 24.11 1.85
N ALA A 152 8.89 25.10 1.81
CA ALA A 152 9.23 26.49 1.56
C ALA A 152 10.20 27.01 2.62
N LYS A 153 9.97 26.69 3.90
CA LYS A 153 10.88 27.06 5.00
C LYS A 153 12.29 26.48 4.81
N ALA A 154 12.41 25.22 4.37
CA ALA A 154 13.70 24.59 4.16
C ALA A 154 14.45 25.22 2.97
N CYS A 155 13.76 25.45 1.84
CA CYS A 155 14.33 26.11 0.68
C CYS A 155 14.72 27.57 0.97
N GLU A 156 13.85 28.33 1.65
CA GLU A 156 14.12 29.70 2.07
C GLU A 156 15.36 29.79 2.96
N LYS A 157 15.49 28.88 3.93
CA LYS A 157 16.67 28.83 4.79
C LYS A 157 17.94 28.64 3.96
N HIS A 158 17.95 27.63 3.09
CA HIS A 158 19.11 27.35 2.24
C HIS A 158 19.45 28.51 1.32
N LEU A 159 18.46 29.09 0.63
CA LEU A 159 18.68 30.20 -0.28
C LEU A 159 19.22 31.44 0.44
N LYS A 160 18.78 31.72 1.67
CA LYS A 160 19.34 32.80 2.51
C LYS A 160 20.79 32.52 2.90
N GLU A 161 21.08 31.30 3.33
CA GLU A 161 22.44 30.87 3.70
C GLU A 161 23.38 30.88 2.48
N ASN A 162 22.85 30.65 1.28
CA ASN A 162 23.55 30.76 0.01
C ASN A 162 23.65 32.20 -0.52
N GLY A 163 23.39 33.22 0.32
CA GLY A 163 23.51 34.63 -0.07
C GLY A 163 22.37 35.15 -0.97
N ASN A 164 21.28 34.40 -1.09
CA ASN A 164 20.10 34.72 -1.90
C ASN A 164 20.45 35.09 -3.34
N THR A 165 21.29 34.27 -3.98
CA THR A 165 21.75 34.45 -5.37
C THR A 165 20.64 34.26 -6.41
N GLY A 166 19.50 33.69 -6.03
CA GLY A 166 18.46 33.23 -6.96
C GLY A 166 18.67 31.79 -7.43
N HIS A 167 19.65 31.06 -6.86
CA HIS A 167 19.95 29.68 -7.22
C HIS A 167 20.19 28.81 -5.97
N PHE A 168 19.83 27.53 -6.04
CA PHE A 168 20.15 26.57 -4.98
C PHE A 168 21.64 26.23 -4.92
N VAL A 169 22.34 26.27 -6.05
CA VAL A 169 23.74 25.86 -6.16
C VAL A 169 24.61 27.09 -6.39
N ASP A 170 25.13 27.66 -5.31
CA ASP A 170 25.96 28.86 -5.32
C ASP A 170 25.31 29.97 -6.18
N ASN A 171 25.86 30.34 -7.33
CA ASN A 171 25.25 31.28 -8.29
C ASN A 171 24.93 30.66 -9.67
N LYS A 172 24.84 29.33 -9.75
CA LYS A 172 24.67 28.59 -11.00
C LYS A 172 23.23 28.14 -11.19
N LEU A 173 22.72 28.33 -12.40
CA LEU A 173 21.45 27.74 -12.82
C LEU A 173 21.61 26.22 -12.97
N THR A 174 20.74 25.48 -12.30
CA THR A 174 20.74 24.01 -12.29
C THR A 174 19.36 23.42 -12.52
N LEU A 175 19.31 22.10 -12.74
CA LEU A 175 18.07 21.33 -12.85
C LEU A 175 17.16 21.52 -11.62
N ALA A 176 17.74 21.64 -10.42
CA ALA A 176 16.99 21.90 -9.20
C ALA A 176 16.18 23.20 -9.26
N ASP A 177 16.79 24.27 -9.78
CA ASP A 177 16.13 25.58 -9.90
C ASP A 177 14.98 25.49 -10.91
N ILE A 178 15.24 24.90 -12.08
CA ILE A 178 14.26 24.75 -13.16
C ILE A 178 13.07 23.89 -12.71
N LYS A 179 13.33 22.73 -12.09
CA LYS A 179 12.27 21.86 -11.58
C LYS A 179 11.45 22.57 -10.52
N THR A 180 12.09 23.31 -9.63
CA THR A 180 11.41 24.08 -8.57
C THR A 180 10.52 25.17 -9.15
N ALA A 181 11.03 26.00 -10.06
CA ALA A 181 10.26 27.08 -10.67
C ALA A 181 9.01 26.59 -11.42
N VAL A 182 9.13 25.45 -12.13
CA VAL A 182 8.01 24.80 -12.83
C VAL A 182 6.99 24.20 -11.85
N VAL A 183 7.45 23.57 -10.76
CA VAL A 183 6.54 23.07 -9.72
C VAL A 183 5.83 24.22 -9.02
N MET A 184 6.52 25.34 -8.80
CA MET A 184 5.92 26.55 -8.22
C MET A 184 4.77 27.12 -9.07
N ASP A 185 4.82 27.05 -10.41
CA ASP A 185 3.68 27.47 -11.26
C ASP A 185 2.38 26.73 -10.87
N THR A 186 2.49 25.44 -10.58
CA THR A 186 1.35 24.63 -10.13
C THR A 186 0.92 25.04 -8.72
N LEU A 187 1.88 25.16 -7.79
CA LEU A 187 1.58 25.48 -6.39
C LEU A 187 0.97 26.87 -6.20
N MET A 188 1.45 27.87 -6.92
CA MET A 188 0.97 29.25 -6.81
C MET A 188 -0.50 29.37 -7.24
N SER A 189 -0.97 28.53 -8.16
CA SER A 189 -2.40 28.47 -8.53
C SER A 189 -3.32 27.92 -7.42
N MET A 190 -2.74 27.39 -6.33
CA MET A 190 -3.47 26.66 -5.27
C MET A 190 -3.28 27.26 -3.87
N ASP A 191 -2.09 27.77 -3.60
CA ASP A 191 -1.69 28.33 -2.31
C ASP A 191 -2.42 29.64 -1.96
N ASP A 192 -3.07 30.27 -2.95
CA ASP A 192 -3.77 31.56 -2.82
C ASP A 192 -2.91 32.65 -2.13
N GLY A 193 -1.59 32.55 -2.30
CA GLY A 193 -0.61 33.47 -1.74
C GLY A 193 -0.34 33.32 -0.24
N HIS A 194 -0.72 32.21 0.41
CA HIS A 194 -0.44 31.99 1.83
C HIS A 194 1.04 31.75 2.16
N VAL A 195 1.71 30.89 1.38
CA VAL A 195 3.12 30.53 1.57
C VAL A 195 4.00 31.14 0.49
N LEU A 196 3.57 31.12 -0.77
CA LEU A 196 4.32 31.55 -1.94
C LEU A 196 4.08 33.03 -2.24
N ASN A 197 4.60 33.90 -1.36
CA ASN A 197 4.44 35.35 -1.47
C ASN A 197 5.73 36.10 -1.06
N ALA A 198 5.76 37.40 -1.36
CA ALA A 198 6.93 38.26 -1.14
C ALA A 198 7.34 38.39 0.34
N THR A 199 6.43 38.14 1.28
CA THR A 199 6.70 38.26 2.72
C THR A 199 7.21 36.95 3.30
N VAL A 200 6.62 35.82 2.90
CA VAL A 200 6.89 34.49 3.47
C VAL A 200 8.02 33.77 2.74
N SER A 201 8.05 33.85 1.41
CA SER A 201 8.99 33.12 0.56
C SER A 201 9.72 34.01 -0.48
N PRO A 202 10.37 35.12 -0.06
CA PRO A 202 11.02 36.04 -0.99
C PRO A 202 12.17 35.43 -1.79
N CYS A 203 12.93 34.48 -1.23
CA CYS A 203 14.08 33.89 -1.92
C CYS A 203 13.64 32.89 -2.99
N LEU A 204 12.58 32.12 -2.71
CA LEU A 204 11.95 31.23 -3.69
C LEU A 204 11.35 32.01 -4.86
N LEU A 205 10.71 33.16 -4.59
CA LEU A 205 10.20 34.02 -5.66
C LEU A 205 11.35 34.59 -6.50
N LYS A 206 12.46 35.01 -5.87
CA LYS A 206 13.66 35.45 -6.59
C LYS A 206 14.25 34.33 -7.45
N LEU A 207 14.30 33.09 -6.95
CA LEU A 207 14.76 31.94 -7.72
C LEU A 207 13.86 31.69 -8.93
N LYS A 208 12.54 31.71 -8.72
CA LYS A 208 11.58 31.54 -9.81
C LYS A 208 11.74 32.64 -10.85
N GLU A 209 11.88 33.90 -10.44
CA GLU A 209 12.13 35.03 -11.34
C GLU A 209 13.42 34.85 -12.14
N ALA A 210 14.52 34.40 -11.50
CA ALA A 210 15.78 34.13 -12.18
C ALA A 210 15.64 33.05 -13.28
N VAL A 211 14.83 32.02 -13.03
CA VAL A 211 14.53 30.99 -14.04
C VAL A 211 13.61 31.54 -15.15
N ASP A 212 12.50 32.19 -14.79
CA ASP A 212 11.48 32.67 -15.73
C ASP A 212 11.97 33.80 -16.63
N THR A 213 12.96 34.58 -16.19
CA THR A 213 13.56 35.68 -16.96
C THR A 213 14.71 35.24 -17.85
N ASN A 214 15.16 33.98 -17.76
CA ASN A 214 16.14 33.45 -18.70
C ASN A 214 15.61 33.57 -20.14
N ALA A 215 16.40 34.14 -21.05
CA ALA A 215 15.94 34.52 -22.38
C ALA A 215 15.26 33.38 -23.16
N SER A 216 15.85 32.18 -23.18
CA SER A 216 15.31 31.04 -23.93
C SER A 216 14.02 30.50 -23.31
N TYR A 217 13.97 30.39 -21.98
CA TYR A 217 12.78 29.92 -21.29
C TYR A 217 11.65 30.97 -21.32
N ALA A 218 11.98 32.26 -21.19
CA ALA A 218 11.03 33.36 -21.34
C ALA A 218 10.42 33.39 -22.75
N ALA A 219 11.21 33.11 -23.79
CA ALA A 219 10.71 32.99 -25.16
C ALA A 219 9.74 31.80 -25.28
N TRP A 220 10.09 30.64 -24.72
CA TRP A 220 9.20 29.48 -24.66
C TRP A 220 7.88 29.78 -23.93
N ARG A 221 7.94 30.42 -22.74
CA ARG A 221 6.74 30.81 -21.97
C ARG A 221 5.82 31.78 -22.70
N LYS A 222 6.35 32.58 -23.64
CA LYS A 222 5.58 33.51 -24.48
C LYS A 222 5.04 32.86 -25.76
N SER A 223 5.41 31.62 -26.06
CA SER A 223 4.93 30.92 -27.25
C SER A 223 3.43 30.61 -27.14
N GLU A 224 2.77 30.56 -28.31
CA GLU A 224 1.36 30.16 -28.37
C GLU A 224 1.16 28.75 -27.81
N GLU A 225 2.07 27.84 -28.10
CA GLU A 225 2.05 26.47 -27.62
C GLU A 225 2.08 26.38 -26.10
N PHE A 226 2.95 27.15 -25.43
CA PHE A 226 2.95 27.23 -23.97
C PHE A 226 1.61 27.76 -23.44
N GLY A 227 1.08 28.83 -24.03
CA GLY A 227 -0.21 29.40 -23.63
C GLY A 227 -1.38 28.41 -23.73
N GLN A 228 -1.39 27.56 -24.77
CA GLN A 228 -2.38 26.50 -24.92
C GLN A 228 -2.26 25.43 -23.82
N LEU A 229 -1.03 24.97 -23.54
CA LEU A 229 -0.77 24.00 -22.47
C LEU A 229 -1.13 24.55 -21.09
N ASP A 230 -0.83 25.83 -20.84
CA ASP A 230 -1.10 26.50 -19.57
C ASP A 230 -2.61 26.66 -19.35
N ALA A 231 -3.36 27.09 -20.37
CA ALA A 231 -4.81 27.19 -20.30
C ALA A 231 -5.48 25.83 -19.97
N ILE A 232 -5.02 24.73 -20.59
CA ILE A 232 -5.52 23.38 -20.28
C ILE A 232 -5.17 22.99 -18.84
N THR A 233 -3.93 23.25 -18.42
CA THR A 233 -3.44 22.91 -17.09
C THR A 233 -4.21 23.66 -16.00
N GLN A 234 -4.40 24.96 -16.15
CA GLN A 234 -5.14 25.81 -15.19
C GLN A 234 -6.62 25.39 -15.09
N LYS A 235 -7.28 25.13 -16.23
CA LYS A 235 -8.67 24.65 -16.24
C LYS A 235 -8.83 23.35 -15.45
N ALA A 236 -7.89 22.42 -15.60
CA ALA A 236 -7.90 21.15 -14.87
C ALA A 236 -7.70 21.34 -13.35
N ASN A 237 -6.82 22.27 -12.95
CA ASN A 237 -6.57 22.57 -11.54
C ASN A 237 -7.75 23.30 -10.87
N MET A 238 -8.31 24.32 -11.54
CA MET A 238 -9.48 25.05 -11.05
C MET A 238 -10.71 24.15 -10.84
N HIS A 239 -11.02 23.27 -11.81
CA HIS A 239 -12.17 22.38 -11.67
C HIS A 239 -12.07 21.44 -10.46
N LYS A 240 -10.84 21.09 -10.04
CA LYS A 240 -10.57 20.28 -8.85
C LYS A 240 -10.69 21.09 -7.55
N MET A 241 -10.36 22.38 -7.57
CA MET A 241 -10.48 23.29 -6.42
C MET A 241 -11.93 23.78 -6.18
N PHE A 242 -12.73 23.99 -7.23
CA PHE A 242 -14.13 24.46 -7.09
C PHE A 242 -15.09 23.41 -6.50
N ARG A 243 -14.83 22.11 -6.70
CA ARG A 243 -15.62 21.03 -6.04
C ARG A 243 -15.46 21.00 -4.51
N LEU A 244 -14.49 21.72 -3.95
CA LEU A 244 -14.25 21.83 -2.51
C LEU A 244 -15.10 22.90 -1.84
N HIS A 245 -15.21 24.07 -2.49
CA HIS A 245 -15.87 25.24 -1.92
C HIS A 245 -17.39 25.09 -1.86
N SER A 246 -18.00 24.25 -2.69
CA SER A 246 -19.43 23.93 -2.61
C SER A 246 -19.80 23.00 -1.44
N LYS A 247 -18.83 22.32 -0.81
CA LYS A 247 -19.05 21.46 0.36
C LYS A 247 -18.65 22.12 1.69
N ALA A 248 -17.66 23.02 1.68
CA ALA A 248 -17.12 23.67 2.88
C ALA A 248 -18.10 24.65 3.58
N SER A 249 -19.15 25.11 2.90
CA SER A 249 -20.17 26.00 3.48
C SER A 249 -21.07 25.35 4.55
N SER A 250 -20.88 24.06 4.86
CA SER A 250 -21.76 23.29 5.77
C SER A 250 -21.12 22.85 7.09
N ALA A 251 -19.85 23.17 7.37
CA ALA A 251 -19.21 22.73 8.61
C ALA A 251 -18.19 23.75 9.15
N THR A 252 -18.63 24.60 10.07
CA THR A 252 -17.76 25.41 10.94
C THR A 252 -18.04 25.15 12.42
N SER A 253 -16.95 25.23 13.20
CA SER A 253 -16.82 25.27 14.66
C SER A 253 -16.60 23.94 15.41
N SER A 254 -15.34 23.67 15.78
CA SER A 254 -14.89 23.74 17.19
C SER A 254 -13.43 23.26 17.33
N THR A 255 -12.54 24.21 17.61
CA THR A 255 -11.14 24.03 17.97
C THR A 255 -10.99 23.91 19.48
N THR A 256 -10.19 22.96 19.98
CA THR A 256 -9.56 23.06 21.31
C THR A 256 -8.13 22.49 21.29
N SER A 257 -7.29 23.10 22.12
CA SER A 257 -5.84 23.19 22.04
C SER A 257 -5.08 22.32 23.07
N PHE A 258 -3.91 21.88 22.64
CA PHE A 258 -2.65 21.49 23.31
C PHE A 258 -2.41 21.59 24.83
N SER A 259 -1.65 20.60 25.35
CA SER A 259 -0.40 20.67 26.17
C SER A 259 -0.31 19.43 27.08
N GLY A 260 0.80 18.81 27.47
CA GLY A 260 2.25 18.95 27.34
C GLY A 260 2.91 17.91 28.30
N GLY A 261 4.22 17.66 28.20
CA GLY A 261 5.00 17.01 29.29
C GLY A 261 6.04 15.97 28.86
N SER A 262 7.31 16.22 29.20
CA SER A 262 8.52 15.45 28.88
C SER A 262 9.27 14.98 30.13
N SER A 263 10.12 13.94 29.99
CA SER A 263 11.35 13.55 30.77
C SER A 263 11.51 12.01 30.65
N GLY A 264 12.64 11.31 30.48
CA GLY A 264 14.11 11.52 30.61
C GLY A 264 14.64 10.34 31.48
N THR A 265 15.40 9.32 31.01
CA THR A 265 16.90 9.17 31.04
C THR A 265 17.23 7.64 31.05
N SER A 266 18.02 7.10 30.09
CA SER A 266 19.43 6.59 30.12
C SER A 266 19.81 5.33 30.94
N GLY A 267 20.44 4.32 30.29
CA GLY A 267 21.20 3.20 30.90
C GLY A 267 21.62 2.10 29.89
N ASN A 268 22.80 1.47 30.04
CA ASN A 268 23.69 0.98 28.96
C ASN A 268 23.95 -0.56 28.90
N SER A 269 24.35 -1.09 27.72
CA SER A 269 25.04 -2.39 27.38
C SER A 269 24.25 -3.73 27.55
N SER A 270 24.36 -4.81 26.76
CA SER A 270 25.36 -5.34 25.79
C SER A 270 24.75 -6.47 24.90
N ASN A 271 25.40 -6.73 23.76
CA ASN A 271 25.08 -7.63 22.62
C ASN A 271 24.45 -9.02 22.89
N ASN A 272 23.28 -9.26 22.28
CA ASN A 272 22.93 -10.53 21.64
C ASN A 272 21.87 -10.27 20.54
N SER A 273 22.12 -10.74 19.32
CA SER A 273 21.33 -10.42 18.12
C SER A 273 20.00 -11.20 18.08
N TYR A 274 19.01 -10.68 18.79
CA TYR A 274 17.59 -10.92 18.51
C TYR A 274 16.93 -9.55 18.36
N ILE A 275 16.10 -9.37 17.34
CA ILE A 275 15.44 -8.09 17.04
C ILE A 275 14.51 -7.75 18.20
N SER A 276 15.02 -6.97 19.15
CA SER A 276 14.26 -6.31 20.21
C SER A 276 13.29 -5.34 19.53
N SER A 277 12.01 -5.68 19.56
CA SER A 277 10.95 -4.74 19.21
C SER A 277 10.89 -3.66 20.29
N ASN A 278 11.11 -2.42 19.87
CA ASN A 278 10.97 -1.26 20.73
C ASN A 278 9.49 -1.20 21.20
N PRO A 279 9.16 -1.06 22.50
CA PRO A 279 7.80 -1.18 23.01
C PRO A 279 6.75 -0.24 22.38
N GLY A 280 7.18 0.77 21.62
CA GLY A 280 6.31 1.70 20.87
C GLY A 280 6.23 1.46 19.35
N SER A 281 6.97 0.51 18.77
CA SER A 281 6.95 0.29 17.32
C SER A 281 5.74 -0.53 16.89
N LYS A 282 4.91 0.02 16.00
CA LYS A 282 3.75 -0.67 15.45
C LYS A 282 4.14 -1.62 14.33
N VAL A 283 3.41 -2.72 14.19
CA VAL A 283 3.63 -3.77 13.19
C VAL A 283 2.50 -3.74 12.16
N GLY A 284 2.85 -3.54 10.89
CA GLY A 284 1.91 -3.66 9.78
C GLY A 284 1.57 -5.13 9.48
N ILE A 285 0.28 -5.46 9.48
CA ILE A 285 -0.28 -6.77 9.18
C ILE A 285 -1.33 -6.62 8.08
N TYR A 286 -1.26 -7.44 7.05
CA TYR A 286 -2.19 -7.44 5.92
C TYR A 286 -2.91 -8.77 5.81
N LEU A 287 -4.24 -8.76 5.69
CA LEU A 287 -5.05 -9.97 5.58
C LEU A 287 -5.86 -9.95 4.29
N VAL A 288 -5.89 -11.09 3.61
CA VAL A 288 -6.66 -11.31 2.37
C VAL A 288 -7.55 -12.54 2.56
N GLY A 289 -8.84 -12.39 2.33
CA GLY A 289 -9.77 -13.51 2.34
C GLY A 289 -11.20 -13.07 2.07
N ALA A 290 -12.15 -14.00 2.15
CA ALA A 290 -13.55 -13.71 1.88
C ALA A 290 -14.27 -13.19 3.12
N THR A 291 -15.34 -12.43 2.91
CA THR A 291 -16.31 -12.05 3.95
C THR A 291 -17.70 -12.54 3.57
N TYR A 292 -18.45 -13.02 4.55
CA TYR A 292 -19.84 -13.44 4.38
C TYR A 292 -20.74 -12.75 5.42
N LEU A 293 -22.01 -12.57 5.08
CA LEU A 293 -23.07 -12.35 6.03
C LEU A 293 -23.62 -13.72 6.45
N ASP A 294 -23.31 -14.13 7.67
CA ASP A 294 -23.77 -15.39 8.24
C ASP A 294 -25.17 -15.20 8.80
N THR A 295 -26.13 -15.95 8.28
CA THR A 295 -27.47 -16.12 8.86
C THR A 295 -27.53 -17.47 9.55
N ILE A 296 -27.57 -17.45 10.87
CA ILE A 296 -27.52 -18.65 11.73
C ILE A 296 -28.93 -18.98 12.20
N LEU A 297 -29.37 -20.18 11.87
CA LEU A 297 -30.63 -20.78 12.26
C LEU A 297 -30.35 -21.76 13.41
N HIS A 298 -30.77 -21.40 14.62
CA HIS A 298 -30.67 -22.28 15.79
C HIS A 298 -31.87 -23.22 15.81
N VAL A 299 -31.59 -24.52 15.90
CA VAL A 299 -32.59 -25.59 15.88
C VAL A 299 -32.25 -26.66 16.92
N ASP A 300 -33.25 -27.38 17.41
CA ASP A 300 -32.99 -28.52 18.32
C ASP A 300 -32.21 -29.63 17.59
N ASN A 301 -32.79 -30.16 16.50
CA ASN A 301 -32.21 -31.22 15.68
C ASN A 301 -32.06 -30.75 14.23
N PHE A 302 -31.18 -31.41 13.47
CA PHE A 302 -31.01 -31.12 12.05
C PHE A 302 -32.33 -31.39 11.29
N PRO A 303 -32.76 -30.48 10.40
CA PRO A 303 -34.02 -30.67 9.68
C PRO A 303 -33.96 -31.92 8.82
N THR A 304 -35.05 -32.70 8.87
CA THR A 304 -35.21 -33.86 7.98
C THR A 304 -35.48 -33.37 6.57
N GLU A 305 -34.93 -34.06 5.57
CA GLU A 305 -35.16 -33.76 4.15
C GLU A 305 -36.67 -33.70 3.84
N ASP A 306 -37.07 -32.73 3.03
CA ASP A 306 -38.46 -32.46 2.66
C ASP A 306 -39.43 -32.19 3.83
N THR A 307 -38.92 -31.69 4.97
CA THR A 307 -39.75 -31.28 6.11
C THR A 307 -39.75 -29.77 6.36
N LYS A 308 -40.73 -29.31 7.15
CA LYS A 308 -40.82 -27.93 7.63
C LYS A 308 -40.48 -27.89 9.11
N GLN A 309 -39.44 -27.13 9.46
CA GLN A 309 -39.02 -26.93 10.84
C GLN A 309 -38.86 -25.44 11.12
N ARG A 310 -39.31 -25.00 12.30
CA ARG A 310 -39.14 -23.62 12.77
C ARG A 310 -37.82 -23.51 13.52
N ALA A 311 -37.01 -22.50 13.19
CA ALA A 311 -35.85 -22.15 13.99
C ALA A 311 -36.28 -21.57 15.35
N GLU A 312 -35.59 -21.95 16.42
CA GLU A 312 -35.79 -21.41 17.77
C GLU A 312 -35.33 -19.96 17.86
N ARG A 313 -34.22 -19.66 17.17
CA ARG A 313 -33.62 -18.32 17.11
C ARG A 313 -32.93 -18.14 15.76
N VAL A 314 -32.93 -16.91 15.26
CA VAL A 314 -32.14 -16.50 14.11
C VAL A 314 -31.16 -15.41 14.53
N GLU A 315 -29.90 -15.54 14.11
CA GLU A 315 -28.85 -14.56 14.35
C GLU A 315 -28.20 -14.18 13.01
N GLN A 316 -27.88 -12.90 12.83
CA GLN A 316 -27.10 -12.43 11.69
C GLN A 316 -25.82 -11.77 12.16
N ARG A 317 -24.69 -12.17 11.57
CA ARG A 317 -23.38 -11.59 11.88
C ARG A 317 -22.41 -11.68 10.71
N ARG A 318 -21.31 -10.92 10.80
CA ARG A 318 -20.21 -11.01 9.84
C ARG A 318 -19.44 -12.33 10.06
N GLY A 319 -19.28 -13.10 9.00
CA GLY A 319 -18.40 -14.26 8.90
C GLY A 319 -17.15 -13.99 8.04
N GLY A 320 -16.41 -15.05 7.73
CA GLY A 320 -15.17 -15.01 6.94
C GLY A 320 -13.92 -15.12 7.80
N ASN A 321 -13.08 -16.10 7.50
CA ASN A 321 -11.95 -16.50 8.36
C ASN A 321 -10.92 -15.39 8.53
N ALA A 322 -10.46 -14.82 7.41
CA ALA A 322 -9.51 -13.71 7.42
C ALA A 322 -10.10 -12.45 8.07
N ALA A 323 -11.40 -12.18 7.89
CA ALA A 323 -12.07 -11.05 8.52
C ALA A 323 -12.21 -11.24 10.05
N ASN A 324 -12.54 -12.45 10.52
CA ASN A 324 -12.54 -12.80 11.94
C ASN A 324 -11.15 -12.64 12.57
N THR A 325 -10.13 -13.13 11.88
CA THR A 325 -8.73 -12.96 12.28
C THR A 325 -8.36 -11.48 12.39
N ALA A 326 -8.76 -10.66 11.40
CA ALA A 326 -8.50 -9.22 11.39
C ALA A 326 -9.18 -8.49 12.56
N GLU A 327 -10.42 -8.84 12.91
CA GLU A 327 -11.17 -8.25 14.03
C GLU A 327 -10.47 -8.49 15.37
N VAL A 328 -9.89 -9.67 15.58
CA VAL A 328 -9.11 -9.97 16.79
C VAL A 328 -7.80 -9.20 16.80
N LEU A 329 -7.08 -9.19 15.67
CA LEU A 329 -5.78 -8.50 15.55
C LEU A 329 -5.89 -6.99 15.76
N GLY A 330 -6.96 -6.36 15.27
CA GLY A 330 -7.18 -4.92 15.38
C GLY A 330 -7.41 -4.41 16.81
N GLN A 331 -7.65 -5.32 17.75
CA GLN A 331 -7.76 -5.00 19.18
C GLN A 331 -6.38 -4.80 19.85
N ASP A 332 -5.27 -5.26 19.26
CA ASP A 332 -3.93 -5.02 19.81
C ASP A 332 -3.39 -3.65 19.34
N PRO A 333 -2.98 -2.75 20.26
CA PRO A 333 -2.57 -1.38 19.93
C PRO A 333 -1.23 -1.30 19.16
N ARG A 334 -0.42 -2.37 19.18
CA ARG A 334 0.81 -2.48 18.39
C ARG A 334 0.53 -2.96 16.98
N SER A 335 -0.61 -3.60 16.74
CA SER A 335 -1.03 -4.04 15.41
C SER A 335 -1.59 -2.89 14.59
N LYS A 336 -1.13 -2.77 13.35
CA LYS A 336 -1.76 -1.96 12.30
C LYS A 336 -2.27 -2.91 11.24
N VAL A 337 -3.57 -3.09 11.19
CA VAL A 337 -4.21 -4.19 10.44
C VAL A 337 -4.91 -3.65 9.20
N TRP A 338 -4.62 -4.23 8.06
CA TRP A 338 -5.32 -4.02 6.81
C TRP A 338 -6.05 -5.29 6.39
N TYR A 339 -7.26 -5.11 5.86
CA TYR A 339 -8.09 -6.18 5.36
C TYR A 339 -8.52 -5.92 3.92
N MET A 340 -8.35 -6.93 3.08
CA MET A 340 -8.76 -6.93 1.69
C MET A 340 -9.68 -8.11 1.40
N SER A 341 -10.82 -7.79 0.79
CA SER A 341 -11.76 -8.75 0.21
C SER A 341 -12.36 -8.17 -1.07
N SER A 342 -12.89 -9.06 -1.91
CA SER A 342 -13.91 -8.72 -2.89
C SER A 342 -15.20 -8.38 -2.14
N MET A 343 -15.82 -7.26 -2.49
CA MET A 343 -16.95 -6.67 -1.77
C MET A 343 -18.08 -6.29 -2.74
N PRO A 344 -19.35 -6.34 -2.28
CA PRO A 344 -20.45 -5.80 -3.06
C PRO A 344 -20.34 -4.26 -3.14
N SER A 345 -21.40 -3.57 -3.56
CA SER A 345 -21.43 -2.11 -3.54
C SER A 345 -21.05 -1.55 -2.16
N PRO A 346 -20.48 -0.32 -2.07
CA PRO A 346 -20.09 0.27 -0.79
C PRO A 346 -21.23 0.33 0.24
N VAL A 347 -22.48 0.51 -0.21
CA VAL A 347 -23.66 0.52 0.65
C VAL A 347 -23.93 -0.86 1.24
N ALA A 348 -23.93 -1.90 0.41
CA ALA A 348 -24.15 -3.29 0.85
C ALA A 348 -22.99 -3.82 1.72
N SER A 349 -21.79 -3.26 1.58
CA SER A 349 -20.60 -3.65 2.32
C SER A 349 -20.58 -3.15 3.77
N LYS A 350 -21.39 -2.13 4.12
CA LYS A 350 -21.38 -1.53 5.46
C LYS A 350 -21.60 -2.54 6.58
N VAL A 351 -22.51 -3.49 6.39
CA VAL A 351 -22.80 -4.54 7.38
C VAL A 351 -21.61 -5.49 7.59
N LEU A 352 -20.79 -5.67 6.56
CA LEU A 352 -19.61 -6.53 6.60
C LEU A 352 -18.39 -5.81 7.19
N LEU A 353 -18.27 -4.50 7.03
CA LEU A 353 -17.06 -3.75 7.41
C LEU A 353 -17.14 -3.09 8.79
N LYS A 354 -18.34 -2.78 9.27
CA LYS A 354 -18.53 -2.00 10.51
C LYS A 354 -17.76 -2.55 11.71
N ALA A 355 -17.84 -3.86 11.98
CA ALA A 355 -17.16 -4.48 13.12
C ALA A 355 -15.63 -4.45 13.00
N LEU A 356 -15.11 -4.54 11.77
CA LEU A 356 -13.68 -4.45 11.48
C LEU A 356 -13.17 -3.03 11.75
N GLU A 357 -13.88 -2.01 11.25
CA GLU A 357 -13.54 -0.60 11.43
C GLU A 357 -13.64 -0.17 12.90
N GLU A 358 -14.68 -0.62 13.62
CA GLU A 358 -14.80 -0.45 15.08
C GLU A 358 -13.62 -1.07 15.85
N SER A 359 -13.00 -2.10 15.27
CA SER A 359 -11.82 -2.79 15.81
C SER A 359 -10.51 -2.27 15.21
N ASN A 360 -10.46 -1.05 14.68
CA ASN A 360 -9.27 -0.40 14.10
C ASN A 360 -8.65 -1.09 12.88
N VAL A 361 -9.41 -1.91 12.16
CA VAL A 361 -8.97 -2.53 10.90
C VAL A 361 -9.20 -1.56 9.74
N LYS A 362 -8.18 -1.42 8.89
CA LYS A 362 -8.21 -0.61 7.66
C LYS A 362 -8.84 -1.42 6.53
N THR A 363 -9.95 -0.94 5.99
CA THR A 363 -10.82 -1.63 5.01
C THR A 363 -10.82 -0.97 3.63
N ASP A 364 -10.07 0.12 3.47
CA ASP A 364 -9.87 0.87 2.22
C ASP A 364 -9.19 0.05 1.11
N ALA A 365 -8.53 -1.03 1.50
CA ALA A 365 -7.94 -2.01 0.59
C ALA A 365 -8.97 -2.92 -0.11
N CYS A 366 -10.23 -2.94 0.32
CA CYS A 366 -11.26 -3.76 -0.32
C CYS A 366 -11.57 -3.30 -1.76
N VAL A 367 -12.00 -4.27 -2.58
CA VAL A 367 -12.38 -4.10 -3.99
C VAL A 367 -13.89 -4.15 -4.09
N TYR A 368 -14.51 -3.08 -4.60
CA TYR A 368 -15.97 -2.93 -4.61
C TYR A 368 -16.55 -3.17 -5.99
N HIS A 369 -17.59 -4.01 -6.07
CA HIS A 369 -18.36 -4.27 -7.28
C HIS A 369 -19.70 -3.54 -7.22
N SER A 370 -19.76 -2.35 -7.82
CA SER A 370 -20.93 -1.45 -7.72
C SER A 370 -22.26 -2.04 -8.21
N SER A 371 -22.23 -3.02 -9.13
CA SER A 371 -23.42 -3.71 -9.64
C SER A 371 -23.97 -4.78 -8.69
N GLN A 372 -23.20 -5.18 -7.66
CA GLN A 372 -23.58 -6.22 -6.71
C GLN A 372 -24.22 -5.58 -5.48
N LEU A 373 -25.53 -5.77 -5.31
CA LEU A 373 -26.31 -5.07 -4.28
C LEU A 373 -26.52 -5.89 -3.00
N SER A 374 -26.08 -7.14 -2.97
CA SER A 374 -26.24 -8.03 -1.81
C SER A 374 -24.89 -8.61 -1.39
N PRO A 375 -24.64 -8.71 -0.07
CA PRO A 375 -23.42 -9.34 0.41
C PRO A 375 -23.45 -10.85 0.18
N PRO A 376 -22.29 -11.51 0.03
CA PRO A 376 -22.19 -12.97 0.07
C PRO A 376 -22.88 -13.50 1.31
N GLN A 377 -23.67 -14.57 1.16
CA GLN A 377 -24.47 -15.14 2.25
C GLN A 377 -23.88 -16.48 2.67
N ALA A 378 -23.92 -16.76 3.96
CA ALA A 378 -23.79 -18.10 4.48
C ALA A 378 -24.99 -18.42 5.37
N TYR A 379 -25.68 -19.51 5.08
CA TYR A 379 -26.76 -20.03 5.90
C TYR A 379 -26.21 -21.14 6.77
N ILE A 380 -26.26 -20.95 8.09
CA ILE A 380 -25.70 -21.88 9.05
C ILE A 380 -26.85 -22.50 9.84
N ILE A 381 -27.04 -23.80 9.72
CA ILE A 381 -27.94 -24.56 10.59
C ILE A 381 -27.12 -25.01 11.79
N SER A 382 -27.44 -24.52 12.97
CA SER A 382 -26.79 -24.89 14.24
C SER A 382 -27.75 -25.73 15.06
N ALA A 383 -27.51 -27.05 15.12
CA ALA A 383 -28.32 -27.99 15.89
C ALA A 383 -27.72 -28.18 17.29
N SER A 384 -28.56 -28.27 18.33
CA SER A 384 -28.13 -28.59 19.70
C SER A 384 -28.06 -30.09 19.98
N ASN A 385 -28.79 -30.91 19.21
CA ASN A 385 -28.95 -32.34 19.44
C ASN A 385 -28.80 -33.14 18.13
N PRO A 386 -27.66 -33.82 17.90
CA PRO A 386 -26.37 -33.56 18.55
C PRO A 386 -25.83 -32.17 18.18
N GLN A 387 -24.93 -31.62 19.01
CA GLN A 387 -24.34 -30.31 18.78
C GLN A 387 -23.50 -30.31 17.49
N THR A 388 -24.08 -29.81 16.40
CA THR A 388 -23.49 -29.85 15.06
C THR A 388 -23.83 -28.57 14.30
N ARG A 389 -23.08 -28.30 13.23
CA ARG A 389 -23.38 -27.21 12.32
C ARG A 389 -23.20 -27.63 10.86
N THR A 390 -24.07 -27.12 9.99
CA THR A 390 -23.95 -27.23 8.54
C THR A 390 -23.98 -25.84 7.94
N ILE A 391 -23.05 -25.56 7.03
CA ILE A 391 -22.89 -24.24 6.40
C ILE A 391 -23.15 -24.37 4.91
N ILE A 392 -24.07 -23.56 4.40
CA ILE A 392 -24.39 -23.43 2.98
C ILE A 392 -24.07 -22.00 2.56
N SER A 393 -22.99 -21.81 1.80
CA SER A 393 -22.54 -20.49 1.35
C SER A 393 -22.91 -20.23 -0.11
N HIS A 394 -23.32 -19.00 -0.41
CA HIS A 394 -23.56 -18.53 -1.77
C HIS A 394 -22.92 -17.15 -1.97
N SER A 395 -22.19 -17.00 -3.07
CA SER A 395 -21.62 -15.72 -3.49
C SER A 395 -21.68 -15.61 -5.01
N THR A 396 -22.14 -14.47 -5.50
CA THR A 396 -22.02 -14.04 -6.92
C THR A 396 -20.83 -13.11 -7.13
N LEU A 397 -20.09 -12.77 -6.07
CA LEU A 397 -18.90 -11.94 -6.20
C LEU A 397 -17.77 -12.74 -6.85
N PRO A 398 -17.04 -12.13 -7.81
CA PRO A 398 -15.82 -12.74 -8.31
C PRO A 398 -14.76 -12.79 -7.20
N ASP A 399 -13.90 -13.80 -7.25
CA ASP A 399 -12.68 -13.81 -6.44
C ASP A 399 -11.77 -12.64 -6.87
N LEU A 400 -10.91 -12.18 -5.95
CA LEU A 400 -9.95 -11.12 -6.24
C LEU A 400 -8.99 -11.55 -7.36
N THR A 401 -8.85 -10.70 -8.38
CA THR A 401 -7.84 -10.89 -9.42
C THR A 401 -6.47 -10.37 -8.97
N LEU A 402 -5.39 -10.87 -9.57
CA LEU A 402 -4.04 -10.33 -9.36
C LEU A 402 -3.96 -8.82 -9.62
N GLU A 403 -4.58 -8.31 -10.69
CA GLU A 403 -4.50 -6.89 -11.04
C GLU A 403 -5.16 -5.99 -9.99
N GLU A 404 -6.35 -6.37 -9.54
CA GLU A 404 -7.07 -5.66 -8.47
C GLU A 404 -6.29 -5.70 -7.15
N PHE A 405 -5.70 -6.86 -6.83
CA PHE A 405 -4.81 -7.02 -5.69
C PHE A 405 -3.63 -6.05 -5.76
N ILE A 406 -2.85 -6.07 -6.84
CA ILE A 406 -1.66 -5.21 -7.00
C ILE A 406 -2.02 -3.74 -6.79
N LYS A 407 -3.06 -3.27 -7.49
CA LYS A 407 -3.50 -1.87 -7.42
C LYS A 407 -3.80 -1.42 -5.99
N LYS A 408 -4.52 -2.24 -5.23
CA LYS A 408 -4.92 -1.92 -3.86
C LYS A 408 -3.81 -2.17 -2.84
N PHE A 409 -2.99 -3.19 -3.06
CA PHE A 409 -1.85 -3.52 -2.23
C PHE A 409 -0.76 -2.44 -2.28
N ASP A 410 -0.46 -1.90 -3.47
CA ASP A 410 0.49 -0.80 -3.63
C ASP A 410 0.04 0.46 -2.89
N VAL A 411 -1.25 0.81 -3.01
CA VAL A 411 -1.84 1.93 -2.26
C VAL A 411 -1.75 1.70 -0.75
N ALA A 412 -2.02 0.48 -0.29
CA ALA A 412 -1.90 0.13 1.12
C ALA A 412 -0.45 0.20 1.60
N CYS A 413 0.53 -0.24 0.80
CA CYS A 413 1.95 -0.11 1.10
C CYS A 413 2.36 1.37 1.27
N MET A 414 1.96 2.24 0.35
CA MET A 414 2.22 3.68 0.44
C MET A 414 1.60 4.31 1.69
N ARG A 415 0.37 3.93 2.04
CA ARG A 415 -0.33 4.41 3.25
C ARG A 415 0.34 3.91 4.52
N ALA A 416 0.74 2.64 4.58
CA ALA A 416 1.41 2.04 5.73
C ALA A 416 2.75 2.74 6.07
N VAL A 417 3.54 3.08 5.04
CA VAL A 417 4.80 3.84 5.23
C VAL A 417 4.55 5.27 5.74
N SER A 418 3.43 5.89 5.35
CA SER A 418 3.05 7.23 5.83
C SER A 418 2.46 7.21 7.25
N ASP A 419 1.67 6.20 7.60
CA ASP A 419 1.00 6.07 8.91
C ASP A 419 1.95 5.56 10.02
N ILE A 420 3.11 5.01 9.64
CA ILE A 420 4.10 4.44 10.55
C ILE A 420 5.46 5.07 10.25
N VAL A 421 5.71 6.24 10.86
CA VAL A 421 6.83 7.20 10.65
C VAL A 421 8.25 6.62 10.79
N GLN A 422 8.41 5.31 11.00
CA GLN A 422 9.69 4.64 11.21
C GLN A 422 9.84 3.30 10.47
N MET A 423 8.91 2.92 9.58
CA MET A 423 9.01 1.65 8.87
C MET A 423 9.78 1.78 7.56
N SER A 424 10.84 0.97 7.42
CA SER A 424 11.48 0.71 6.13
C SER A 424 10.70 -0.29 5.28
N CYS A 425 9.74 -1.04 5.83
CA CYS A 425 8.98 -2.11 5.17
C CYS A 425 7.50 -2.01 5.62
N PRO A 426 6.50 -2.02 4.71
CA PRO A 426 5.10 -1.69 5.05
C PRO A 426 4.39 -2.76 5.89
N PHE A 427 4.53 -4.03 5.53
CA PHE A 427 3.91 -5.15 6.24
C PHE A 427 4.97 -6.18 6.64
N ARG A 428 4.99 -6.56 7.92
CA ARG A 428 5.87 -7.64 8.40
C ARG A 428 5.18 -9.00 8.38
N TRP A 429 3.86 -9.00 8.31
CA TRP A 429 3.06 -10.21 8.21
C TRP A 429 1.95 -10.04 7.18
N ILE A 430 1.85 -10.97 6.24
CA ILE A 430 0.76 -11.03 5.27
C ILE A 430 0.10 -12.40 5.36
N HIS A 431 -1.20 -12.42 5.63
CA HIS A 431 -1.99 -13.62 5.80
C HIS A 431 -3.01 -13.79 4.67
N PHE A 432 -3.11 -15.01 4.14
CA PHE A 432 -4.07 -15.38 3.11
C PHE A 432 -4.97 -16.53 3.59
N GLU A 433 -6.28 -16.38 3.36
CA GLU A 433 -7.16 -17.52 3.18
C GLU A 433 -6.77 -18.22 1.86
N GLY A 434 -6.42 -19.50 1.90
CA GLY A 434 -5.94 -20.25 0.74
C GLY A 434 -7.02 -20.48 -0.31
N ARG A 435 -7.03 -19.70 -1.40
CA ARG A 435 -8.06 -19.76 -2.45
C ARG A 435 -7.57 -20.19 -3.85
N GLY A 436 -6.47 -20.94 -3.93
CA GLY A 436 -6.00 -21.57 -5.18
C GLY A 436 -5.08 -20.68 -6.02
N ALA A 437 -5.34 -20.57 -7.33
CA ALA A 437 -4.40 -20.00 -8.30
C ALA A 437 -4.17 -18.48 -8.17
N GLU A 438 -5.20 -17.69 -7.84
CA GLU A 438 -5.02 -16.24 -7.69
C GLU A 438 -4.18 -15.89 -6.45
N THR A 439 -4.41 -16.59 -5.33
CA THR A 439 -3.57 -16.47 -4.12
C THR A 439 -2.10 -16.74 -4.43
N TYR A 440 -1.81 -17.75 -5.26
CA TYR A 440 -0.43 -18.08 -5.65
C TYR A 440 0.24 -16.91 -6.36
N LYS A 441 -0.46 -16.29 -7.33
CA LYS A 441 0.06 -15.14 -8.09
C LYS A 441 0.26 -13.91 -7.20
N MET A 442 -0.64 -13.68 -6.24
CA MET A 442 -0.53 -12.57 -5.28
C MET A 442 0.72 -12.72 -4.41
N ILE A 443 0.96 -13.92 -3.88
CA ILE A 443 2.16 -14.21 -3.09
C ILE A 443 3.42 -14.06 -3.94
N ASP A 444 3.44 -14.58 -5.16
CA ASP A 444 4.58 -14.44 -6.08
C ASP A 444 4.92 -12.97 -6.40
N HIS A 445 3.88 -12.14 -6.58
CA HIS A 445 4.05 -10.70 -6.75
C HIS A 445 4.63 -10.04 -5.49
N ILE A 446 4.10 -10.34 -4.30
CA ILE A 446 4.61 -9.82 -3.03
C ILE A 446 6.08 -10.20 -2.86
N GLU A 447 6.43 -11.46 -3.06
CA GLU A 447 7.80 -11.98 -2.98
C GLU A 447 8.73 -11.17 -3.89
N SER A 448 8.34 -11.00 -5.15
CA SER A 448 9.09 -10.23 -6.13
C SER A 448 9.30 -8.77 -5.69
N VAL A 449 8.28 -8.11 -5.17
CA VAL A 449 8.38 -6.73 -4.66
C VAL A 449 9.30 -6.67 -3.44
N TYR A 450 9.10 -7.55 -2.46
CA TYR A 450 9.84 -7.54 -1.20
C TYR A 450 11.31 -7.92 -1.37
N ILE A 451 11.64 -8.79 -2.34
CA ILE A 451 13.02 -9.09 -2.72
C ILE A 451 13.69 -7.85 -3.31
N ARG A 452 13.06 -7.19 -4.30
CA ARG A 452 13.62 -5.99 -4.95
C ARG A 452 13.87 -4.85 -3.96
N GLN A 453 13.03 -4.73 -2.94
CA GLN A 453 13.15 -3.70 -1.91
C GLN A 453 14.07 -4.09 -0.73
N GLY A 454 14.61 -5.31 -0.71
CA GLY A 454 15.43 -5.81 0.41
C GLY A 454 14.63 -6.04 1.70
N TRP A 455 13.32 -6.25 1.60
CA TRP A 455 12.40 -6.44 2.72
C TRP A 455 12.06 -7.88 3.01
N ARG A 456 12.36 -8.82 2.11
CA ARG A 456 11.91 -10.21 2.23
C ARG A 456 12.28 -10.87 3.56
N GLN A 457 13.45 -10.58 4.11
CA GLN A 457 13.92 -11.10 5.40
C GLN A 457 13.13 -10.59 6.61
N LYS A 458 12.28 -9.56 6.42
CA LYS A 458 11.41 -8.99 7.46
C LYS A 458 9.95 -9.43 7.33
N LEU A 459 9.60 -10.15 6.26
CA LEU A 459 8.25 -10.56 5.94
C LEU A 459 8.02 -12.02 6.34
N THR A 460 6.88 -12.28 6.99
CA THR A 460 6.29 -13.61 7.14
C THR A 460 5.03 -13.70 6.30
N ILE A 461 4.96 -14.68 5.41
CA ILE A 461 3.74 -15.01 4.66
C ILE A 461 3.08 -16.22 5.32
N SER A 462 1.80 -16.09 5.71
CA SER A 462 1.04 -17.23 6.24
C SER A 462 -0.19 -17.54 5.41
N VAL A 463 -0.52 -18.83 5.30
CA VAL A 463 -1.67 -19.32 4.52
C VAL A 463 -2.50 -20.26 5.37
N GLU A 464 -3.82 -20.06 5.35
CA GLU A 464 -4.80 -20.97 5.94
C GLU A 464 -5.34 -21.97 4.91
N PHE A 465 -5.37 -23.24 5.30
CA PHE A 465 -5.84 -24.38 4.52
C PHE A 465 -7.03 -25.03 5.23
N GLU A 466 -8.25 -24.63 4.82
CA GLU A 466 -9.49 -25.08 5.46
C GLU A 466 -10.07 -26.36 4.81
N LYS A 467 -10.09 -26.43 3.46
CA LYS A 467 -10.51 -27.61 2.68
C LYS A 467 -9.47 -28.00 1.63
N GLY A 468 -9.22 -29.30 1.50
CA GLY A 468 -8.14 -29.85 0.66
C GLY A 468 -8.48 -30.07 -0.82
N ASP A 469 -9.72 -29.86 -1.22
CA ASP A 469 -10.26 -30.19 -2.56
C ASP A 469 -10.18 -29.03 -3.57
N ARG A 470 -9.80 -27.82 -3.14
CA ARG A 470 -9.73 -26.67 -4.04
C ARG A 470 -8.59 -26.80 -5.06
N PRO A 471 -8.84 -26.59 -6.37
CA PRO A 471 -7.79 -26.62 -7.39
C PRO A 471 -6.66 -25.64 -7.10
N GLY A 472 -5.42 -26.10 -7.24
CA GLY A 472 -4.21 -25.28 -7.05
C GLY A 472 -3.84 -24.97 -5.60
N ILE A 473 -4.63 -25.37 -4.60
CA ILE A 473 -4.34 -25.05 -3.19
C ILE A 473 -3.01 -25.66 -2.71
N LYS A 474 -2.63 -26.84 -3.23
CA LYS A 474 -1.37 -27.51 -2.90
C LYS A 474 -0.13 -26.70 -3.32
N ASN A 475 -0.25 -25.86 -4.36
CA ASN A 475 0.88 -25.04 -4.83
C ASN A 475 1.28 -23.98 -3.79
N LEU A 476 0.35 -23.59 -2.90
CA LEU A 476 0.59 -22.61 -1.85
C LEU A 476 1.48 -23.15 -0.72
N LEU A 477 1.56 -24.47 -0.54
CA LEU A 477 2.34 -25.11 0.52
C LEU A 477 3.84 -24.75 0.45
N GLN A 478 4.35 -24.51 -0.76
CA GLN A 478 5.75 -24.12 -1.01
C GLN A 478 6.00 -22.61 -0.89
N GLN A 479 4.94 -21.79 -0.84
CA GLN A 479 5.06 -20.33 -0.76
C GLN A 479 4.93 -19.78 0.68
N ALA A 480 4.28 -20.52 1.57
CA ALA A 480 4.01 -20.08 2.93
C ALA A 480 5.21 -20.30 3.88
N ASP A 481 5.52 -19.28 4.69
CA ASP A 481 6.44 -19.40 5.82
C ASP A 481 5.74 -20.02 7.05
N VAL A 482 4.42 -19.80 7.17
CA VAL A 482 3.57 -20.40 8.21
C VAL A 482 2.30 -20.98 7.58
N CYS A 483 2.02 -22.26 7.82
CA CYS A 483 0.82 -22.93 7.33
C CYS A 483 -0.14 -23.23 8.48
N PHE A 484 -1.41 -22.85 8.34
CA PHE A 484 -2.48 -23.21 9.26
C PHE A 484 -3.40 -24.24 8.61
N PHE A 485 -3.57 -25.40 9.23
CA PHE A 485 -4.44 -26.45 8.74
C PHE A 485 -5.62 -26.68 9.68
N SER A 486 -6.80 -26.81 9.09
CA SER A 486 -7.99 -27.22 9.83
C SER A 486 -7.97 -28.73 10.11
N LYS A 487 -8.70 -29.16 11.14
CA LYS A 487 -8.99 -30.58 11.37
C LYS A 487 -9.66 -31.25 10.15
N LEU A 488 -10.60 -30.54 9.51
CA LEU A 488 -11.30 -31.01 8.31
C LEU A 488 -10.35 -31.30 7.16
N TYR A 489 -9.33 -30.45 6.97
CA TYR A 489 -8.31 -30.64 5.94
C TYR A 489 -7.54 -31.95 6.15
N ALA A 490 -7.11 -32.20 7.40
CA ALA A 490 -6.40 -33.43 7.77
C ALA A 490 -7.30 -34.68 7.61
N GLU A 491 -8.55 -34.63 8.08
CA GLU A 491 -9.52 -35.73 7.96
C GLU A 491 -9.86 -36.06 6.51
N THR A 492 -9.94 -35.06 5.63
CA THR A 492 -10.16 -35.26 4.19
C THR A 492 -9.02 -36.05 3.53
N LEU A 493 -7.82 -35.97 4.10
CA LEU A 493 -6.65 -36.72 3.66
C LEU A 493 -6.49 -38.06 4.39
N GLY A 494 -7.45 -38.44 5.24
CA GLY A 494 -7.48 -39.72 5.95
C GLY A 494 -6.71 -39.74 7.27
N PHE A 495 -6.35 -38.58 7.82
CA PHE A 495 -5.65 -38.50 9.11
C PHE A 495 -6.62 -38.24 10.26
N ASP A 496 -6.46 -39.00 11.35
CA ASP A 496 -7.21 -38.86 12.60
C ASP A 496 -6.38 -38.23 13.74
N ARG A 497 -5.09 -37.98 13.48
CA ARG A 497 -4.14 -37.39 14.42
C ARG A 497 -3.37 -36.22 13.78
N PRO A 498 -3.33 -35.04 14.43
CA PRO A 498 -2.65 -33.86 13.86
C PRO A 498 -1.14 -34.06 13.73
N GLU A 499 -0.49 -34.84 14.60
CA GLU A 499 0.96 -35.09 14.53
C GLU A 499 1.35 -35.88 13.28
N ASP A 500 0.59 -36.94 12.98
CA ASP A 500 0.84 -37.82 11.85
C ASP A 500 0.56 -37.07 10.53
N PHE A 501 -0.51 -36.26 10.53
CA PHE A 501 -0.80 -35.34 9.43
C PHE A 501 0.32 -34.34 9.18
N LEU A 502 0.76 -33.59 10.21
CA LEU A 502 1.80 -32.58 10.07
C LEU A 502 3.14 -33.18 9.61
N ALA A 503 3.47 -34.39 10.08
CA ALA A 503 4.65 -35.13 9.63
C ALA A 503 4.58 -35.48 8.14
N SER A 504 3.40 -35.89 7.65
CA SER A 504 3.21 -36.26 6.24
C SER A 504 3.13 -35.06 5.30
N ILE A 505 2.34 -34.03 5.65
CA ILE A 505 2.16 -32.85 4.78
C ILE A 505 3.42 -31.99 4.71
N GLY A 506 4.30 -32.11 5.71
CA GLY A 506 5.54 -31.34 5.80
C GLY A 506 6.48 -31.55 4.61
N ASP A 507 6.46 -32.72 3.98
CA ASP A 507 7.27 -33.03 2.79
C ASP A 507 6.87 -32.21 1.56
N TYR A 508 5.65 -31.66 1.57
CA TYR A 508 5.13 -30.80 0.49
C TYR A 508 5.22 -29.31 0.82
N CYS A 509 5.73 -28.95 1.99
CA CYS A 509 5.85 -27.56 2.43
C CYS A 509 7.26 -27.00 2.20
N LYS A 510 7.42 -25.68 2.31
CA LYS A 510 8.73 -25.04 2.32
C LYS A 510 9.60 -25.60 3.46
N PRO A 511 10.88 -25.94 3.26
CA PRO A 511 11.71 -26.60 4.28
C PRO A 511 11.87 -25.82 5.60
N THR A 512 11.72 -24.49 5.55
CA THR A 512 11.82 -23.60 6.71
C THR A 512 10.47 -23.25 7.32
N ALA A 513 9.37 -23.83 6.84
CA ALA A 513 8.03 -23.47 7.29
C ALA A 513 7.72 -23.95 8.71
N THR A 514 6.82 -23.21 9.36
CA THR A 514 6.18 -23.64 10.61
C THR A 514 4.74 -24.01 10.33
N LEU A 515 4.36 -25.24 10.66
CA LEU A 515 3.03 -25.77 10.42
C LEU A 515 2.25 -25.81 11.73
N PHE A 516 0.97 -25.47 11.69
CA PHE A 516 0.04 -25.59 12.81
C PHE A 516 -1.21 -26.33 12.38
N CYS A 517 -1.72 -27.22 13.23
CA CYS A 517 -3.00 -27.89 13.04
C CYS A 517 -3.84 -27.83 14.32
N CYS A 518 -5.03 -27.24 14.22
CA CYS A 518 -5.97 -27.12 15.32
C CYS A 518 -6.88 -28.35 15.40
N TRP A 519 -7.10 -28.87 16.60
CA TRP A 519 -7.87 -30.08 16.87
C TRP A 519 -9.01 -29.86 17.89
N GLY A 520 -9.62 -28.67 17.86
CA GLY A 520 -10.77 -28.33 18.70
C GLY A 520 -10.44 -28.37 20.19
N ALA A 521 -11.27 -29.05 20.99
CA ALA A 521 -11.10 -29.17 22.43
C ALA A 521 -9.80 -29.89 22.85
N LEU A 522 -9.15 -30.61 21.94
CA LEU A 522 -7.86 -31.24 22.19
C LEU A 522 -6.67 -30.27 22.06
N GLY A 523 -6.91 -29.04 21.60
CA GLY A 523 -5.90 -28.01 21.43
C GLY A 523 -5.31 -27.96 20.03
N ALA A 524 -4.00 -27.76 19.92
CA ALA A 524 -3.31 -27.66 18.64
C ALA A 524 -1.88 -28.22 18.71
N VAL A 525 -1.39 -28.65 17.55
CA VAL A 525 -0.02 -29.12 17.34
C VAL A 525 0.69 -28.20 16.37
N GLY A 526 1.99 -27.96 16.61
CA GLY A 526 2.89 -27.26 15.72
C GLY A 526 4.11 -28.11 15.33
N LEU A 527 4.62 -27.93 14.12
CA LEU A 527 5.85 -28.54 13.63
C LEU A 527 6.70 -27.49 12.91
N HIS A 528 7.92 -27.23 13.41
CA HIS A 528 8.89 -26.43 12.69
C HIS A 528 9.78 -27.35 11.85
N LEU A 529 9.75 -27.20 10.52
CA LEU A 529 10.34 -28.20 9.61
C LEU A 529 11.87 -28.19 9.59
N GLU A 530 12.49 -27.01 9.73
CA GLU A 530 13.95 -26.88 9.71
C GLU A 530 14.59 -27.55 10.94
N SER A 531 14.09 -27.26 12.14
CA SER A 531 14.59 -27.87 13.37
C SER A 531 13.98 -29.25 13.67
N ARG A 532 12.95 -29.65 12.92
CA ARG A 532 12.10 -30.82 13.18
C ARG A 532 11.49 -30.85 14.59
N THR A 533 11.35 -29.67 15.22
CA THR A 533 10.78 -29.56 16.58
C THR A 533 9.26 -29.60 16.54
N ARG A 534 8.68 -30.48 17.35
CA ARG A 534 7.23 -30.56 17.57
C ARG A 534 6.83 -29.78 18.81
N PHE A 535 5.68 -29.12 18.74
CA PHE A 535 5.06 -28.37 19.81
C PHE A 535 3.61 -28.83 19.95
N SER A 536 3.09 -28.84 21.16
CA SER A 536 1.68 -29.14 21.43
C SER A 536 1.20 -28.26 22.55
N SER A 537 -0.05 -27.80 22.46
CA SER A 537 -0.75 -27.16 23.56
C SER A 537 -2.17 -27.69 23.61
N SER A 538 -2.62 -28.07 24.80
CA SER A 538 -4.03 -28.36 25.05
C SER A 538 -4.86 -27.09 24.93
N ALA A 539 -6.15 -27.24 24.63
CA ALA A 539 -7.10 -26.15 24.79
C ALA A 539 -7.21 -25.76 26.29
N GLY A 540 -7.53 -24.49 26.54
CA GLY A 540 -7.85 -24.02 27.88
C GLY A 540 -9.08 -24.76 28.43
N LYS A 541 -9.11 -24.98 29.74
CA LYS A 541 -10.28 -25.56 30.40
C LYS A 541 -11.42 -24.54 30.39
N ILE A 542 -12.57 -24.95 29.87
CA ILE A 542 -13.78 -24.14 29.78
C ILE A 542 -14.92 -24.94 30.39
N ASP A 543 -15.64 -24.33 31.34
CA ASP A 543 -16.78 -24.99 32.00
C ASP A 543 -18.01 -25.08 31.07
N MET A 544 -18.21 -24.07 30.22
CA MET A 544 -19.33 -24.00 29.29
C MET A 544 -18.92 -23.31 27.98
N VAL A 545 -19.16 -23.97 26.84
CA VAL A 545 -18.96 -23.38 25.50
C VAL A 545 -20.17 -22.54 25.14
N MET A 546 -19.98 -21.23 24.99
CA MET A 546 -21.03 -20.30 24.56
C MET A 546 -21.13 -20.18 23.03
N ASP A 547 -19.99 -19.97 22.36
CA ASP A 547 -19.94 -19.82 20.91
C ASP A 547 -18.57 -20.22 20.36
N SER A 548 -18.50 -21.31 19.59
CA SER A 548 -17.24 -21.81 19.01
C SER A 548 -16.92 -21.24 17.63
N VAL A 549 -17.79 -20.42 17.03
CA VAL A 549 -17.62 -19.92 15.66
C VAL A 549 -16.45 -18.94 15.56
N GLY A 550 -15.46 -19.21 14.72
CA GLY A 550 -14.25 -18.38 14.64
C GLY A 550 -13.22 -18.62 15.75
N ALA A 551 -13.33 -19.71 16.50
CA ALA A 551 -12.25 -20.14 17.41
C ALA A 551 -10.95 -20.44 16.67
N GLY A 552 -11.03 -21.04 15.47
CA GLY A 552 -9.88 -21.26 14.59
C GLY A 552 -9.25 -19.94 14.12
N ASP A 553 -10.06 -18.99 13.66
CA ASP A 553 -9.61 -17.66 13.25
C ASP A 553 -8.94 -16.90 14.41
N THR A 554 -9.48 -17.06 15.62
CA THR A 554 -8.89 -16.50 16.85
C THR A 554 -7.55 -17.14 17.18
N PHE A 555 -7.41 -18.46 16.98
CA PHE A 555 -6.12 -19.14 17.11
C PHE A 555 -5.09 -18.57 16.12
N ILE A 556 -5.46 -18.39 14.85
CA ILE A 556 -4.59 -17.80 13.82
C ILE A 556 -4.15 -16.39 14.25
N ALA A 557 -5.08 -15.55 14.69
CA ALA A 557 -4.76 -14.23 15.23
C ALA A 557 -3.80 -14.32 16.42
N GLY A 558 -4.00 -15.27 17.33
CA GLY A 558 -3.12 -15.52 18.47
C GLY A 558 -1.69 -15.85 18.05
N ILE A 559 -1.50 -16.70 17.04
CA ILE A 559 -0.17 -17.01 16.50
C ILE A 559 0.47 -15.78 15.85
N ILE A 560 -0.28 -15.03 15.04
CA ILE A 560 0.21 -13.81 14.38
C ILE A 560 0.66 -12.78 15.43
N LEU A 561 -0.11 -12.58 16.49
CA LEU A 561 0.27 -11.68 17.59
C LEU A 561 1.52 -12.18 18.32
N ALA A 562 1.53 -13.46 18.70
CA ALA A 562 2.62 -14.02 19.47
C ALA A 562 3.96 -13.93 18.71
N LEU A 563 3.99 -14.42 17.47
CA LEU A 563 5.21 -14.51 16.69
C LEU A 563 5.54 -13.19 15.99
N GLY A 564 4.55 -12.56 15.37
CA GLY A 564 4.73 -11.38 14.52
C GLY A 564 4.82 -10.05 15.26
N VAL A 565 4.20 -9.95 16.45
CA VAL A 565 4.09 -8.67 17.19
C VAL A 565 4.83 -8.72 18.52
N ARG A 566 4.66 -9.80 19.29
CA ARG A 566 5.16 -9.93 20.67
C ARG A 566 6.54 -10.60 20.77
N GLY A 567 7.04 -11.19 19.67
CA GLY A 567 8.35 -11.85 19.63
C GLY A 567 8.44 -13.11 20.49
N TYR A 568 7.34 -13.82 20.70
CA TYR A 568 7.32 -15.09 21.42
C TYR A 568 7.95 -16.20 20.57
N ASP A 569 8.55 -17.20 21.23
CA ASP A 569 8.92 -18.45 20.57
C ASP A 569 7.68 -19.26 20.16
N ILE A 570 7.87 -20.23 19.25
CA ILE A 570 6.79 -21.06 18.69
C ILE A 570 5.98 -21.77 19.79
N GLY A 571 6.65 -22.33 20.81
CA GLY A 571 5.98 -23.07 21.88
C GLY A 571 5.13 -22.16 22.76
N ARG A 572 5.65 -20.99 23.14
CA ARG A 572 4.90 -19.97 23.88
C ARG A 572 3.76 -19.38 23.04
N GLY A 573 4.00 -19.13 21.75
CA GLY A 573 2.98 -18.64 20.83
C GLY A 573 1.83 -19.62 20.64
N LEU A 574 2.13 -20.91 20.53
CA LEU A 574 1.13 -21.97 20.44
C LEU A 574 0.22 -22.01 21.67
N ARG A 575 0.80 -21.93 22.88
CA ARG A 575 0.03 -21.88 24.13
C ARG A 575 -0.87 -20.66 24.18
N PHE A 576 -0.33 -19.47 23.89
CA PHE A 576 -1.10 -18.23 23.86
C PHE A 576 -2.27 -18.29 22.87
N ALA A 577 -2.05 -18.84 21.67
CA ALA A 577 -3.09 -18.98 20.66
C ALA A 577 -4.21 -19.97 21.09
N CYS A 578 -3.85 -21.09 21.73
CA CYS A 578 -4.82 -22.01 22.30
C CYS A 578 -5.64 -21.37 23.43
N GLU A 579 -5.00 -20.62 24.33
CA GLU A 579 -5.67 -19.90 25.43
C GLU A 579 -6.64 -18.85 24.87
N LEU A 580 -6.21 -18.05 23.90
CA LEU A 580 -7.04 -17.00 23.29
C LEU A 580 -8.25 -17.59 22.54
N ALA A 581 -8.05 -18.67 21.78
CA ALA A 581 -9.13 -19.38 21.12
C ALA A 581 -10.12 -20.00 22.12
N SER A 582 -9.60 -20.49 23.26
CA SER A 582 -10.43 -21.04 24.34
C SER A 582 -11.26 -19.95 25.03
N LEU A 583 -10.67 -18.79 25.30
CA LEU A 583 -11.38 -17.61 25.80
C LEU A 583 -12.49 -17.18 24.84
N LYS A 584 -12.23 -17.22 23.53
CA LYS A 584 -13.25 -16.90 22.52
C LYS A 584 -14.46 -17.83 22.60
N CYS A 585 -14.26 -19.10 22.94
CA CYS A 585 -15.34 -20.05 23.12
C CYS A 585 -16.26 -19.73 24.32
N THR A 586 -15.83 -18.87 25.26
CA THR A 586 -16.59 -18.48 26.46
C THR A 586 -17.39 -17.19 26.29
N GLN A 587 -17.49 -16.63 25.07
CA GLN A 587 -18.25 -15.41 24.78
C GLN A 587 -18.80 -15.39 23.36
N TYR A 588 -19.82 -14.56 23.12
CA TYR A 588 -20.34 -14.31 21.78
C TYR A 588 -19.50 -13.27 21.03
N GLY A 589 -19.15 -13.56 19.78
CA GLY A 589 -18.37 -12.66 18.93
C GLY A 589 -16.97 -12.35 19.46
N PHE A 590 -16.31 -11.34 18.89
CA PHE A 590 -14.88 -11.08 19.11
C PHE A 590 -14.60 -9.84 19.97
N LYS A 591 -15.62 -9.07 20.38
CA LYS A 591 -15.41 -7.81 21.09
C LYS A 591 -14.67 -8.04 22.42
N ARG A 592 -13.60 -7.25 22.64
CA ARG A 592 -12.79 -7.22 23.88
C ARG A 592 -12.16 -8.56 24.26
N LEU A 593 -11.76 -9.36 23.26
CA LEU A 593 -11.03 -10.61 23.48
C LEU A 593 -9.63 -10.36 24.05
N LEU A 594 -8.93 -9.33 23.56
CA LEU A 594 -7.65 -8.89 24.12
C LEU A 594 -7.93 -7.90 25.26
N ARG A 595 -7.89 -8.37 26.51
CA ARG A 595 -8.12 -7.52 27.70
C ARG A 595 -6.89 -6.65 27.99
N SER A 596 -7.11 -5.52 28.66
CA SER A 596 -6.07 -4.52 28.93
C SER A 596 -4.90 -4.98 29.81
N THR A 597 -5.04 -6.11 30.48
CA THR A 597 -3.99 -6.73 31.31
C THR A 597 -3.07 -7.67 30.53
N GLU A 598 -3.36 -7.95 29.26
CA GLU A 598 -2.52 -8.75 28.35
C GLU A 598 -1.86 -7.91 27.23
N MET A 599 -2.01 -6.59 27.30
CA MET A 599 -1.33 -5.58 26.47
C MET A 599 0.04 -5.26 27.07
#